data_AF-G5GHA6-F1
#
_entry.id   AF-G5GHA6-F1
#
_cell.length_a   1.000
_cell.length_b   1.000
_cell.length_c   1.000
_cell.angle_alpha   90.00
_cell.angle_beta   90.00
_cell.angle_gamma   90.00
#
_symmetry.space_group_name_H-M   'P 1'
#
loop_
_entity.id
_entity.type
_entity.pdbx_description
1 polymer ?
#
loop_
_entity_poly.entity_id
_entity_poly.type
_entity_poly.pdbx_seq_one_letter_code
_entity_poly.pdbx_strand_id
1 'polypeptide(L)'
;MLKRKEGINMTWDFIISAKNKYLKGKNIKILSLSLFIVLLCMLIFLCKRHDMYEVNSGTRYKFESLLGKPASEIALILGEPDKWEGYGYIRPVYVLDDGMEVSLFFYSVEDLEGGNMLGRILYEKDGKIIREAKIKTQ
;
A
#
# COMPACT_ATOMS: atom_id res chain seq x y z
N MET A 1 19.45 77.78 -6.71
CA MET A 1 19.29 76.93 -5.51
C MET A 1 18.11 75.99 -5.74
N LEU A 2 18.32 74.83 -6.39
CA LEU A 2 17.29 73.79 -6.60
C LEU A 2 17.96 72.54 -7.21
N LYS A 3 18.63 71.73 -6.38
CA LYS A 3 19.23 70.45 -6.80
C LYS A 3 18.97 69.28 -5.83
N ARG A 4 18.06 69.48 -4.86
CA ARG A 4 17.81 68.50 -3.78
C ARG A 4 16.64 67.53 -4.03
N LYS A 5 15.80 67.74 -5.03
CA LYS A 5 14.58 66.91 -5.25
C LYS A 5 14.81 65.64 -6.08
N GLU A 6 15.70 65.64 -7.07
CA GLU A 6 15.92 64.49 -7.97
C GLU A 6 16.64 63.32 -7.30
N GLY A 7 17.64 63.61 -6.45
CA GLY A 7 18.37 62.56 -5.72
C GLY A 7 17.52 61.81 -4.70
N ILE A 8 16.56 62.48 -4.06
CA ILE A 8 15.67 61.85 -3.07
C ILE A 8 14.70 60.89 -3.75
N ASN A 9 14.17 61.23 -4.93
CA ASN A 9 13.30 60.34 -5.71
C ASN A 9 14.05 59.10 -6.22
N MET A 10 15.26 59.26 -6.79
CA MET A 10 16.06 58.12 -7.27
C MET A 10 16.40 57.13 -6.14
N THR A 11 16.63 57.62 -4.93
CA THR A 11 16.95 56.76 -3.78
C THR A 11 15.72 55.98 -3.31
N TRP A 12 14.54 56.60 -3.36
CA TRP A 12 13.26 55.95 -3.04
C TRP A 12 12.88 54.86 -4.04
N ASP A 13 13.03 55.13 -5.34
CA ASP A 13 12.74 54.15 -6.40
C ASP A 13 13.66 52.93 -6.31
N PHE A 14 14.94 53.13 -5.96
CA PHE A 14 15.88 52.04 -5.72
C PHE A 14 15.48 51.17 -4.53
N ILE A 15 15.05 51.77 -3.42
CA ILE A 15 14.59 51.04 -2.21
C ILE A 15 13.33 50.23 -2.52
N ILE A 16 12.36 50.81 -3.23
CA ILE A 16 11.13 50.12 -3.64
C ILE A 16 11.46 48.95 -4.57
N SER A 17 12.32 49.16 -5.57
CA SER A 17 12.76 48.12 -6.51
C SER A 17 13.48 46.96 -5.81
N ALA A 18 14.41 47.27 -4.89
CA ALA A 18 15.11 46.27 -4.09
C ALA A 18 14.15 45.47 -3.18
N LYS A 19 13.22 46.15 -2.51
CA LYS A 19 12.18 45.52 -1.68
C LYS A 19 11.28 44.59 -2.49
N ASN A 20 10.86 45.01 -3.69
CA ASN A 20 10.00 44.23 -4.55
C ASN A 20 10.72 43.00 -5.10
N LYS A 21 11.99 43.13 -5.49
CA LYS A 21 12.84 42.01 -5.94
C LYS A 21 13.05 40.99 -4.81
N TYR A 22 13.29 41.46 -3.58
CA TYR A 22 13.42 40.61 -2.40
C TYR A 22 12.11 39.88 -2.07
N LEU A 23 10.98 40.58 -2.05
CA LEU A 23 9.65 39.99 -1.83
C LEU A 23 9.29 38.97 -2.91
N LYS A 24 9.58 39.27 -4.18
CA LYS A 24 9.35 38.35 -5.30
C LYS A 24 10.20 37.09 -5.17
N GLY A 25 11.49 37.22 -4.81
CA GLY A 25 12.37 36.08 -4.54
C GLY A 25 11.93 35.24 -3.33
N LYS A 26 11.50 35.89 -2.25
CA LYS A 26 10.98 35.22 -1.04
C LYS A 26 9.68 34.46 -1.34
N ASN A 27 8.76 35.05 -2.11
CA ASN A 27 7.52 34.41 -2.52
C ASN A 27 7.77 33.20 -3.43
N ILE A 28 8.70 33.28 -4.38
CA ILE A 28 9.09 32.14 -5.23
C ILE A 28 9.63 30.98 -4.38
N LYS A 29 10.46 31.27 -3.36
CA LYS A 29 10.97 30.24 -2.44
C LYS A 29 9.85 29.59 -1.60
N ILE A 30 8.90 30.38 -1.10
CA ILE A 30 7.75 29.87 -0.34
C ILE A 30 6.84 29.01 -1.22
N LEU A 31 6.54 29.45 -2.44
CA LEU A 31 5.77 28.69 -3.42
C LEU A 31 6.46 27.36 -3.76
N SER A 32 7.78 27.39 -3.98
CA SER A 32 8.58 26.19 -4.25
C SER A 32 8.56 25.21 -3.06
N LEU A 33 8.69 25.71 -1.83
CA LEU A 33 8.64 24.88 -0.63
C LEU A 33 7.25 24.26 -0.42
N SER A 34 6.18 25.06 -0.61
CA SER A 34 4.81 24.58 -0.53
C SER A 34 4.54 23.48 -1.57
N LEU A 35 5.02 23.66 -2.80
CA LEU A 35 4.89 22.65 -3.85
C LEU A 35 5.63 21.37 -3.48
N PHE A 36 6.84 21.48 -2.94
CA PHE A 36 7.62 20.33 -2.49
C PHE A 36 6.90 19.53 -1.40
N ILE A 37 6.32 20.21 -0.40
CA ILE A 37 5.55 19.55 0.66
C ILE A 37 4.34 18.82 0.09
N VAL A 38 3.59 19.44 -0.83
CA VAL A 38 2.43 18.81 -1.48
C VAL A 38 2.84 17.56 -2.25
N LEU A 39 3.94 17.62 -3.02
CA LEU A 39 4.48 16.46 -3.73
C LEU A 39 4.89 15.34 -2.77
N LEU A 40 5.53 15.69 -1.66
CA LEU A 40 5.96 14.73 -0.65
C LEU A 40 4.76 14.05 0.03
N CYS A 41 3.70 14.80 0.32
CA CYS A 41 2.43 14.24 0.83
C CYS A 41 1.77 13.29 -0.18
N MET A 42 1.73 13.66 -1.47
CA MET A 42 1.21 12.79 -2.53
C MET A 42 2.01 11.48 -2.62
N LEU A 43 3.33 11.55 -2.48
CA LEU A 43 4.21 10.39 -2.54
C LEU A 43 3.99 9.45 -1.35
N ILE A 44 3.87 9.98 -0.14
CA ILE A 44 3.50 9.20 1.05
C ILE A 44 2.13 8.53 0.87
N PHE A 45 1.16 9.24 0.30
CA PHE A 45 -0.17 8.70 0.05
C PHE A 45 -0.15 7.55 -0.96
N LEU A 46 0.62 7.71 -2.04
CA LEU A 46 0.82 6.64 -3.03
C LEU A 46 1.51 5.42 -2.42
N CYS A 47 2.57 5.61 -1.62
CA CYS A 47 3.24 4.50 -0.93
C CYS A 47 2.29 3.76 0.01
N LYS A 48 1.53 4.48 0.85
CA LYS A 48 0.53 3.85 1.72
C LYS A 48 -0.54 3.09 0.94
N ARG A 49 -0.97 3.63 -0.20
CA ARG A 49 -1.91 2.94 -1.08
C ARG A 49 -1.30 1.66 -1.67
N HIS A 50 -0.04 1.68 -2.08
CA HIS A 50 0.59 0.51 -2.68
C HIS A 50 0.74 -0.64 -1.66
N ASP A 51 1.21 -0.33 -0.45
CA ASP A 51 1.33 -1.31 0.65
C ASP A 51 -0.03 -1.90 1.08
N MET A 52 -1.13 -1.16 0.89
CA MET A 52 -2.47 -1.67 1.20
C MET A 52 -2.95 -2.78 0.26
N TYR A 53 -2.48 -2.85 -0.98
CA TYR A 53 -3.02 -3.77 -2.00
C TYR A 53 -2.05 -4.87 -2.41
N GLU A 54 -0.83 -4.90 -1.86
CA GLU A 54 0.17 -5.89 -2.21
C GLU A 54 0.39 -6.91 -1.09
N VAL A 55 0.37 -8.19 -1.46
CA VAL A 55 0.75 -9.28 -0.56
C VAL A 55 2.28 -9.37 -0.55
N ASN A 56 2.90 -9.23 0.64
CA ASN A 56 4.34 -9.38 0.80
C ASN A 56 4.81 -10.71 0.18
N SER A 57 5.93 -10.68 -0.56
CA SER A 57 6.52 -11.82 -1.25
C SER A 57 6.76 -13.02 -0.33
N GLY A 58 7.15 -12.80 0.93
CA GLY A 58 7.36 -13.85 1.92
C GLY A 58 6.06 -14.57 2.28
N THR A 59 5.01 -13.80 2.59
CA THR A 59 3.66 -14.33 2.83
C THR A 59 3.15 -15.09 1.61
N ARG A 60 3.29 -14.47 0.43
CA ARG A 60 2.87 -15.07 -0.83
C ARG A 60 3.55 -16.42 -1.05
N TYR A 61 4.87 -16.48 -0.89
CA TYR A 61 5.60 -17.73 -1.04
C TYR A 61 5.19 -18.78 0.01
N LYS A 62 5.05 -18.38 1.28
CA LYS A 62 4.63 -19.28 2.37
C LYS A 62 3.30 -19.95 2.07
N PHE A 63 2.29 -19.21 1.61
CA PHE A 63 0.96 -19.75 1.36
C PHE A 63 0.81 -20.36 -0.03
N GLU A 64 1.26 -19.70 -1.09
CA GLU A 64 1.09 -20.21 -2.47
C GLU A 64 1.90 -21.49 -2.73
N SER A 65 3.00 -21.72 -2.01
CA SER A 65 3.75 -23.00 -2.09
C SER A 65 2.97 -24.20 -1.53
N LEU A 66 1.87 -23.95 -0.81
CA LEU A 66 0.98 -24.99 -0.27
C LEU A 66 -0.12 -25.41 -1.23
N LEU A 67 -0.28 -24.71 -2.36
CA LEU A 67 -1.24 -25.10 -3.38
C LEU A 67 -0.98 -26.54 -3.85
N GLY A 68 -2.03 -27.35 -3.89
CA GLY A 68 -1.96 -28.77 -4.24
C GLY A 68 -1.53 -29.71 -3.11
N LYS A 69 -1.21 -29.19 -1.93
CA LYS A 69 -0.93 -30.04 -0.75
C LYS A 69 -2.21 -30.51 -0.07
N PRO A 70 -2.19 -31.68 0.59
CA PRO A 70 -3.31 -32.16 1.38
C PRO A 70 -3.53 -31.31 2.63
N ALA A 71 -4.78 -31.23 3.09
CA ALA A 71 -5.15 -30.46 4.27
C ALA A 71 -4.38 -30.86 5.54
N SER A 72 -4.06 -32.15 5.69
CA SER A 72 -3.29 -32.67 6.83
C SER A 72 -1.87 -32.11 6.89
N GLU A 73 -1.17 -32.03 5.75
CA GLU A 73 0.17 -31.45 5.68
C GLU A 73 0.13 -29.93 5.96
N ILE A 74 -0.90 -29.25 5.46
CA ILE A 74 -1.06 -27.82 5.68
C ILE A 74 -1.30 -27.49 7.16
N ALA A 75 -2.12 -28.28 7.84
CA ALA A 75 -2.34 -28.12 9.28
C ALA A 75 -1.05 -28.30 10.09
N LEU A 76 -0.14 -29.18 9.66
CA LEU A 76 1.17 -29.36 10.29
C LEU A 76 2.12 -28.16 10.07
N ILE A 77 2.04 -27.51 8.90
CA ILE A 77 2.92 -26.38 8.54
C ILE A 77 2.42 -25.06 9.13
N LEU A 78 1.11 -24.80 9.03
CA LEU A 78 0.50 -23.53 9.42
C LEU A 78 -0.02 -23.51 10.85
N GLY A 79 -0.31 -24.68 11.43
CA GLY A 79 -0.93 -24.79 12.74
C GLY A 79 -2.45 -24.58 12.70
N GLU A 80 -3.00 -24.18 13.84
CA GLU A 80 -4.44 -23.91 13.99
C GLU A 80 -4.79 -22.54 13.37
N PRO A 81 -5.89 -22.44 12.61
CA PRO A 81 -6.33 -21.16 12.05
C PRO A 81 -6.94 -20.24 13.11
N ASP A 82 -6.87 -18.93 12.89
CA ASP A 82 -7.44 -17.92 13.78
C ASP A 82 -8.97 -17.96 13.80
N LYS A 83 -9.58 -18.26 12.65
CA LYS A 83 -11.03 -18.43 12.53
C LYS A 83 -11.39 -19.40 11.41
N TRP A 84 -12.65 -19.82 11.44
CA TRP A 84 -13.26 -20.67 10.44
C TRP A 84 -14.45 -19.96 9.81
N GLU A 85 -14.53 -19.95 8.49
CA GLU A 85 -15.60 -19.26 7.76
C GLU A 85 -16.33 -20.18 6.78
N GLY A 86 -17.55 -19.79 6.40
CA GLY A 86 -18.35 -20.49 5.39
C GLY A 86 -19.55 -21.22 5.99
N TYR A 87 -20.53 -21.47 5.13
CA TYR A 87 -21.74 -22.21 5.44
C TYR A 87 -21.73 -23.50 4.61
N GLY A 88 -21.79 -24.66 5.27
CA GLY A 88 -21.63 -25.98 4.64
C GLY A 88 -20.17 -26.42 4.50
N TYR A 89 -19.37 -25.73 3.67
CA TYR A 89 -17.93 -25.98 3.55
C TYR A 89 -17.15 -24.98 4.40
N ILE A 90 -16.83 -25.41 5.62
CA ILE A 90 -16.06 -24.62 6.58
C ILE A 90 -14.61 -24.55 6.09
N ARG A 91 -14.06 -23.34 6.02
CA ARG A 91 -12.71 -23.07 5.52
C ARG A 91 -11.87 -22.38 6.60
N PRO A 92 -10.59 -22.75 6.75
CA PRO A 92 -9.72 -22.08 7.70
C PRO A 92 -9.29 -20.72 7.16
N VAL A 93 -9.20 -19.74 8.06
CA VAL A 93 -8.75 -18.38 7.77
C VAL A 93 -7.66 -18.00 8.76
N TYR A 94 -6.54 -17.52 8.23
CA TYR A 94 -5.39 -17.04 8.99
C TYR A 94 -5.32 -15.52 8.92
N VAL A 95 -5.20 -14.85 10.05
CA VAL A 95 -5.08 -13.39 10.15
C VAL A 95 -3.62 -13.03 10.41
N LEU A 96 -3.03 -12.30 9.48
CA LEU A 96 -1.63 -11.86 9.57
C LEU A 96 -1.51 -10.60 10.45
N ASP A 97 -0.29 -10.32 10.92
CA ASP A 97 0.01 -9.16 11.78
C ASP A 97 -0.40 -7.81 11.16
N ASP A 98 -0.44 -7.71 9.83
CA ASP A 98 -0.84 -6.52 9.10
C ASP A 98 -2.36 -6.41 8.85
N GLY A 99 -3.13 -7.31 9.47
CA GLY A 99 -4.59 -7.39 9.35
C GLY A 99 -5.08 -8.04 8.06
N MET A 100 -4.20 -8.61 7.25
CA MET A 100 -4.59 -9.38 6.06
C MET A 100 -5.14 -10.74 6.46
N GLU A 101 -6.26 -11.13 5.88
CA GLU A 101 -6.86 -12.43 6.07
C GLU A 101 -6.56 -13.34 4.88
N VAL A 102 -6.14 -14.57 5.16
CA VAL A 102 -5.79 -15.59 4.18
C VAL A 102 -6.75 -16.77 4.34
N SER A 103 -7.72 -16.87 3.44
CA SER A 103 -8.70 -17.97 3.41
C SER A 103 -8.21 -19.10 2.51
N LEU A 104 -8.25 -20.34 3.01
CA LEU A 104 -7.82 -21.53 2.26
C LEU A 104 -9.02 -22.37 1.81
N PHE A 105 -9.12 -22.63 0.51
CA PHE A 105 -10.21 -23.41 -0.09
C PHE A 105 -9.69 -24.77 -0.53
N PHE A 106 -10.26 -25.81 0.06
CA PHE A 106 -9.91 -27.18 -0.24
C PHE A 106 -10.92 -27.80 -1.21
N TYR A 107 -10.43 -28.48 -2.25
CA TYR A 107 -11.24 -29.27 -3.15
C TYR A 107 -11.21 -30.73 -2.72
N SER A 108 -12.37 -31.38 -2.76
CA SER A 108 -12.46 -32.83 -2.61
C SER A 108 -11.83 -33.49 -3.83
N VAL A 109 -10.89 -34.38 -3.61
CA VAL A 109 -10.37 -35.26 -4.66
C VAL A 109 -10.78 -36.67 -4.26
N GLU A 110 -11.81 -37.20 -4.92
CA GLU A 110 -12.42 -38.48 -4.58
C GLU A 110 -11.45 -39.67 -4.73
N ASP A 111 -10.33 -39.48 -5.44
CA ASP A 111 -9.38 -40.54 -5.83
C ASP A 111 -8.02 -40.53 -5.09
N LEU A 112 -7.80 -39.65 -4.10
CA LEU A 112 -6.52 -39.57 -3.39
C LEU A 112 -6.69 -39.91 -1.91
N GLU A 113 -5.96 -40.93 -1.45
CA GLU A 113 -5.88 -41.39 -0.05
C GLU A 113 -5.48 -40.28 0.97
N GLY A 114 -5.13 -39.08 0.50
CA GLY A 114 -4.71 -37.91 1.29
C GLY A 114 -5.81 -36.89 1.65
N GLY A 115 -7.06 -37.11 1.26
CA GLY A 115 -8.18 -36.20 1.56
C GLY A 115 -8.17 -34.89 0.75
N ASN A 116 -8.91 -33.88 1.21
CA ASN A 116 -9.10 -32.62 0.47
C ASN A 116 -7.76 -31.89 0.24
N MET A 117 -7.56 -31.36 -0.98
CA MET A 117 -6.34 -30.64 -1.37
C MET A 117 -6.57 -29.14 -1.46
N LEU A 118 -5.57 -28.34 -1.09
CA LEU A 118 -5.66 -26.89 -1.16
C LEU A 118 -5.65 -26.42 -2.62
N GLY A 119 -6.82 -26.01 -3.09
CA GLY A 119 -7.05 -25.66 -4.48
C GLY A 119 -7.01 -24.17 -4.78
N ARG A 120 -7.35 -23.35 -3.79
CA ARG A 120 -7.46 -21.90 -3.93
C ARG A 120 -7.14 -21.19 -2.61
N ILE A 121 -6.51 -20.04 -2.72
CA ILE A 121 -6.14 -19.15 -1.62
C ILE A 121 -6.68 -17.78 -1.96
N LEU A 122 -7.37 -17.17 -1.00
CA LEU A 122 -7.92 -15.82 -1.11
C LEU A 122 -7.26 -14.94 -0.07
N TYR A 123 -6.72 -13.81 -0.52
CA TYR A 123 -6.15 -12.78 0.33
C TYR A 123 -7.15 -11.63 0.40
N GLU A 124 -7.56 -11.28 1.61
CA GLU A 124 -8.50 -10.21 1.90
C GLU A 124 -7.88 -9.19 2.85
N LYS A 125 -8.14 -7.90 2.63
CA LYS A 125 -7.75 -6.82 3.54
C LYS A 125 -8.86 -5.78 3.55
N ASP A 126 -9.27 -5.36 4.74
CA ASP A 126 -10.37 -4.40 4.94
C ASP A 126 -11.68 -4.79 4.20
N GLY A 127 -12.03 -6.09 4.18
CA GLY A 127 -13.22 -6.60 3.50
C GLY A 127 -13.12 -6.67 1.97
N LYS A 128 -11.92 -6.47 1.40
CA LYS A 128 -11.69 -6.49 -0.05
C LYS A 128 -10.70 -7.56 -0.44
N ILE A 129 -11.05 -8.33 -1.46
CA ILE A 129 -10.15 -9.29 -2.08
C ILE A 129 -9.04 -8.53 -2.80
N ILE A 130 -7.80 -8.73 -2.35
CA ILE A 130 -6.60 -8.12 -2.95
C ILE A 130 -5.89 -9.08 -3.90
N ARG A 131 -6.03 -10.39 -3.67
CA ARG A 131 -5.39 -11.42 -4.50
C ARG A 131 -6.10 -12.76 -4.39
N GLU A 132 -6.06 -13.50 -5.49
CA GLU A 132 -6.46 -14.90 -5.55
C GLU A 132 -5.35 -15.72 -6.20
N ALA A 133 -5.01 -16.84 -5.56
CA ALA A 133 -4.13 -17.85 -6.13
C ALA A 133 -4.89 -19.18 -6.21
N LYS A 134 -4.74 -19.91 -7.31
CA LYS A 134 -5.40 -21.20 -7.51
C LYS A 134 -4.50 -22.14 -8.28
N ILE A 135 -4.68 -23.44 -8.06
CA ILE A 135 -4.03 -24.46 -8.90
C ILE A 135 -4.51 -24.23 -10.34
N LYS A 136 -3.58 -24.28 -11.31
CA LYS A 136 -3.95 -24.34 -12.72
C LYS A 136 -4.52 -25.72 -12.99
N THR A 137 -5.82 -25.81 -13.22
CA THR A 137 -6.43 -27.00 -13.84
C THR A 137 -5.85 -27.15 -15.24
N GLN A 138 -5.26 -28.31 -15.53
CA GLN A 138 -4.89 -28.73 -16.88
C GLN A 138 -6.14 -29.13 -17.67
#